data_AF-A0A396JWT5-F1
#
_entry.id   AF-A0A396JWT5-F1
#
_cell.length_a   1.000
_cell.length_b   1.000
_cell.length_c   1.000
_cell.angle_alpha   90.00
_cell.angle_beta   90.00
_cell.angle_gamma   90.00
#
_symmetry.space_group_name_H-M   'P 1'
#
loop_
_entity.id
_entity.type
_entity.pdbx_description
1 polymer ?
#
loop_
_entity_poly.entity_id
_entity_poly.type
_entity_poly.pdbx_seq_one_letter_code
_entity_poly.pdbx_strand_id
1 'polypeptide(L)'
;MEKSKEATDVRACKKLCSQKGDQVLDKWNCHVQDINRSIREVEFDQSILLWHIATDLCNSSDDNEPQNLNPATLQSRYTSQLLSDYMIYLLVICPFLLPNGIGQIRFEDTCAEVGELLKERKYIKERSQVCKMILRVNTSIPPSEVKGDRSKSVLFDACRLAKSLQSLETEENWSKEQKWEMISHVWVEMLCHAASQCRGLHHARQLSQGGELLTHVWLLMAHLGITEQFQISKGHVRAKLKLS
;
A
#
# COMPACT_ATOMS: atom_id res chain seq x y z
N MET A 1 -27.42 -6.13 -26.97
CA MET A 1 -26.08 -5.48 -26.84
C MET A 1 -25.87 -4.80 -25.47
N GLU A 2 -26.86 -4.18 -24.84
CA GLU A 2 -26.71 -3.53 -23.51
C GLU A 2 -26.23 -4.46 -22.38
N LYS A 3 -26.82 -5.66 -22.24
CA LYS A 3 -26.40 -6.65 -21.21
C LYS A 3 -24.93 -7.06 -21.34
N SER A 4 -24.37 -7.01 -22.54
CA SER A 4 -22.96 -7.36 -22.79
C SER A 4 -22.01 -6.26 -22.34
N LYS A 5 -22.41 -4.98 -22.49
CA LYS A 5 -21.62 -3.82 -22.06
C LYS A 5 -21.64 -3.66 -20.53
N GLU A 6 -22.81 -3.83 -19.90
CA GLU A 6 -22.93 -3.82 -18.44
C GLU A 6 -22.09 -4.93 -17.80
N ALA A 7 -22.13 -6.16 -18.35
CA ALA A 7 -21.31 -7.27 -17.83
C ALA A 7 -19.79 -7.05 -17.98
N THR A 8 -19.34 -6.40 -19.04
CA THR A 8 -17.92 -6.02 -19.19
C THR A 8 -17.50 -4.92 -18.22
N ASP A 9 -18.40 -3.98 -17.92
CA ASP A 9 -18.15 -2.86 -17.00
C ASP A 9 -18.09 -3.35 -15.54
N VAL A 10 -19.01 -4.23 -15.14
CA VAL A 10 -18.99 -4.93 -13.84
C VAL A 10 -17.68 -5.72 -13.65
N ARG A 11 -17.25 -6.47 -14.68
CA ARG A 11 -16.03 -7.28 -14.62
C ARG A 11 -14.77 -6.40 -14.54
N ALA A 12 -14.75 -5.27 -15.23
CA ALA A 12 -13.64 -4.32 -15.19
C ALA A 12 -13.53 -3.63 -13.81
N CYS A 13 -14.66 -3.18 -13.24
CA CYS A 13 -14.71 -2.58 -11.92
C CYS A 13 -14.29 -3.57 -10.82
N LYS A 14 -14.80 -4.81 -10.89
CA LYS A 14 -14.38 -5.89 -10.00
C LYS A 14 -12.88 -6.17 -10.06
N LYS A 15 -12.31 -6.16 -11.27
CA LYS A 15 -10.87 -6.32 -11.44
C LYS A 15 -10.13 -5.18 -10.74
N LEU A 16 -10.49 -3.92 -11.00
CA LEU A 16 -9.88 -2.74 -10.38
C LEU A 16 -9.95 -2.77 -8.84
N CYS A 17 -11.10 -3.14 -8.26
CA CYS A 17 -11.29 -3.23 -6.80
C CYS A 17 -10.49 -4.35 -6.12
N SER A 18 -9.98 -5.31 -6.88
CA SER A 18 -9.25 -6.48 -6.36
C SER A 18 -7.73 -6.33 -6.40
N GLN A 19 -7.22 -5.40 -7.22
CA GLN A 19 -5.78 -5.13 -7.28
C GLN A 19 -5.34 -4.31 -6.07
N LYS A 20 -4.10 -4.49 -5.63
CA LYS A 20 -3.52 -3.76 -4.49
C LYS A 20 -2.13 -3.20 -4.80
N GLY A 21 -1.88 -2.90 -6.07
CA GLY A 21 -0.64 -2.39 -6.64
C GLY A 21 -0.12 -3.22 -7.82
N ASP A 22 -0.67 -4.41 -8.03
CA ASP A 22 -0.26 -5.35 -9.08
C ASP A 22 -0.45 -4.75 -10.48
N GLN A 23 -1.56 -4.03 -10.69
CA GLN A 23 -1.86 -3.39 -11.97
C GLN A 23 -0.92 -2.21 -12.25
N VAL A 24 -0.50 -1.48 -11.21
CA VAL A 24 0.55 -0.48 -11.34
C VAL A 24 1.85 -1.14 -11.79
N LEU A 25 2.29 -2.20 -11.11
CA LEU A 25 3.54 -2.89 -11.49
C LEU A 25 3.51 -3.38 -12.95
N ASP A 26 2.39 -3.95 -13.39
CA ASP A 26 2.19 -4.37 -14.78
C ASP A 26 2.25 -3.20 -15.77
N LYS A 27 1.57 -2.09 -15.46
CA LYS A 27 1.55 -0.89 -16.32
C LYS A 27 2.94 -0.29 -16.51
N TRP A 28 3.77 -0.36 -15.46
CA TRP A 28 5.13 0.15 -15.46
C TRP A 28 6.18 -0.85 -15.97
N ASN A 29 5.77 -2.07 -16.37
CA ASN A 29 6.67 -3.17 -16.74
C ASN A 29 7.74 -3.45 -15.67
N CYS A 30 7.37 -3.33 -14.38
CA CYS A 30 8.29 -3.60 -13.28
C CYS A 30 8.38 -5.12 -13.05
N HIS A 31 9.46 -5.74 -13.52
CA HIS A 31 9.66 -7.20 -13.44
C HIS A 31 10.57 -7.63 -12.28
N VAL A 32 10.98 -6.70 -11.42
CA VAL A 32 11.80 -7.01 -10.25
C VAL A 32 11.02 -7.93 -9.32
N GLN A 33 11.58 -9.11 -9.06
CA GLN A 33 10.88 -10.21 -8.39
C GLN A 33 10.44 -9.84 -6.97
N ASP A 34 11.32 -9.18 -6.20
CA ASP A 34 11.04 -8.79 -4.82
C ASP A 34 9.94 -7.73 -4.72
N ILE A 35 9.89 -6.80 -5.67
CA ILE A 35 8.79 -5.81 -5.77
C ILE A 35 7.48 -6.54 -6.05
N ASN A 36 7.45 -7.44 -7.03
CA ASN A 36 6.26 -8.22 -7.36
C ASN A 36 5.77 -9.09 -6.20
N ARG A 37 6.68 -9.83 -5.54
CA ARG A 37 6.36 -10.68 -4.38
C ARG A 37 5.74 -9.88 -3.24
N SER A 38 6.24 -8.67 -2.98
CA SER A 38 5.74 -7.80 -1.91
C SER A 38 4.28 -7.35 -2.06
N ILE A 39 3.72 -7.49 -3.26
CA ILE A 39 2.31 -7.25 -3.55
C ILE A 39 1.58 -8.58 -3.78
N ARG A 40 2.02 -9.39 -4.75
CA ARG A 40 1.25 -10.54 -5.26
C ARG A 40 1.23 -11.75 -4.35
N GLU A 41 2.25 -11.95 -3.53
CA GLU A 41 2.49 -13.20 -2.80
C GLU A 41 2.33 -13.07 -1.27
N VAL A 42 1.93 -11.90 -0.79
CA VAL A 42 1.74 -11.64 0.65
C VAL A 42 0.34 -11.10 0.93
N GLU A 43 -0.10 -11.20 2.18
CA GLU A 43 -1.37 -10.62 2.63
C GLU A 43 -1.35 -9.08 2.55
N PHE A 44 -2.52 -8.44 2.42
CA PHE A 44 -2.61 -6.99 2.20
C PHE A 44 -2.03 -6.17 3.37
N ASP A 45 -2.30 -6.59 4.61
CA ASP A 45 -1.72 -5.99 5.81
C ASP A 45 -0.17 -6.09 5.84
N GLN A 46 0.38 -7.19 5.35
CA GLN A 46 1.82 -7.36 5.16
C GLN A 46 2.36 -6.44 4.07
N SER A 47 1.67 -6.32 2.92
CA SER A 47 2.05 -5.38 1.86
C SER A 47 2.13 -3.95 2.38
N ILE A 48 1.13 -3.48 3.15
CA ILE A 48 1.13 -2.14 3.74
C ILE A 48 2.39 -1.91 4.58
N LEU A 49 2.71 -2.84 5.50
CA LEU A 49 3.84 -2.67 6.40
C LEU A 49 5.19 -2.74 5.67
N LEU A 50 5.33 -3.66 4.70
CA LEU A 50 6.52 -3.78 3.84
C LEU A 50 6.77 -2.49 3.06
N TRP A 51 5.75 -2.01 2.34
CA TRP A 51 5.85 -0.82 1.52
C TRP A 51 6.05 0.43 2.36
N HIS A 52 5.46 0.51 3.56
CA HIS A 52 5.64 1.66 4.46
C HIS A 52 7.12 1.82 4.84
N ILE A 53 7.72 0.76 5.36
CA ILE A 53 9.13 0.75 5.74
C ILE A 53 10.01 0.97 4.51
N ALA A 54 9.75 0.28 3.40
CA ALA A 54 10.57 0.41 2.20
C ALA A 54 10.52 1.81 1.58
N THR A 55 9.34 2.45 1.54
CA THR A 55 9.15 3.83 1.10
C THR A 55 9.98 4.78 1.98
N ASP A 56 9.96 4.58 3.30
CA ASP A 56 10.70 5.42 4.23
C ASP A 56 12.22 5.27 4.10
N LEU A 57 12.70 4.04 3.89
CA LEU A 57 14.12 3.77 3.66
C LEU A 57 14.60 4.33 2.32
N CYS A 58 13.77 4.28 1.28
CA CYS A 58 14.07 4.91 0.00
C CYS A 58 14.14 6.43 0.15
N ASN A 59 13.14 7.03 0.82
CA ASN A 59 13.10 8.45 1.11
C ASN A 59 14.36 8.92 1.83
N SER A 60 14.73 8.22 2.91
CA SER A 60 15.88 8.56 3.74
C SER A 60 17.21 8.39 3.02
N SER A 61 17.29 7.48 2.06
CA SER A 61 18.48 7.31 1.20
C SER A 61 18.63 8.49 0.25
N ASP A 62 17.56 8.84 -0.45
CA ASP A 62 17.53 9.90 -1.46
C ASP A 62 17.79 11.30 -0.86
N ASP A 63 17.45 11.53 0.42
CA ASP A 63 17.76 12.80 1.12
C ASP A 63 19.26 13.06 1.31
N ASN A 64 20.12 12.04 1.17
CA ASN A 64 21.56 12.22 1.27
C ASN A 64 22.20 12.66 -0.07
N GLU A 65 21.41 12.78 -1.15
CA GLU A 65 21.92 13.14 -2.47
C GLU A 65 21.64 14.62 -2.81
N PRO A 66 22.46 15.26 -3.67
CA PRO A 66 22.25 16.64 -4.10
C PRO A 66 20.87 16.84 -4.75
N GLN A 67 20.09 17.78 -4.23
CA GLN A 67 18.71 18.02 -4.67
C GLN A 67 18.65 18.84 -5.96
N ASN A 68 18.64 18.15 -7.11
CA ASN A 68 18.16 18.69 -8.39
C ASN A 68 16.89 17.94 -8.84
N LEU A 69 15.95 17.75 -7.92
CA LEU A 69 14.68 17.09 -8.23
C LEU A 69 13.74 18.06 -8.91
N ASN A 70 13.08 17.60 -9.97
CA ASN A 70 11.99 18.36 -10.57
C ASN A 70 10.76 18.39 -9.61
N PRO A 71 9.87 19.39 -9.74
CA PRO A 71 8.71 19.52 -8.88
C PRO A 71 7.77 18.30 -8.88
N ALA A 72 7.64 17.60 -10.02
CA ALA A 72 6.80 16.41 -10.14
C ALA A 72 7.33 15.23 -9.30
N THR A 73 8.66 15.03 -9.26
CA THR A 73 9.30 14.01 -8.43
C THR A 73 9.11 14.32 -6.96
N LEU A 74 9.28 15.58 -6.54
CA LEU A 74 9.01 16.01 -5.16
C LEU A 74 7.56 15.76 -4.77
N GLN A 75 6.62 16.04 -5.66
CA GLN A 75 5.20 15.80 -5.42
C GLN A 75 4.88 14.31 -5.28
N SER A 76 5.42 13.46 -6.17
CA SER A 76 5.20 12.01 -6.12
C SER A 76 5.80 11.39 -4.86
N ARG A 77 7.00 11.86 -4.47
CA ARG A 77 7.66 11.48 -3.23
C ARG A 77 6.86 11.88 -2.00
N TYR A 78 6.43 13.14 -1.91
CA TYR A 78 5.57 13.63 -0.83
C TYR A 78 4.25 12.85 -0.74
N THR A 79 3.60 12.60 -1.88
CA THR A 79 2.36 11.83 -1.95
C THR A 79 2.56 10.40 -1.46
N SER A 80 3.67 9.77 -1.84
CA SER A 80 4.05 8.42 -1.39
C SER A 80 4.19 8.36 0.13
N GLN A 81 4.86 9.34 0.75
CA GLN A 81 5.00 9.41 2.21
C GLN A 81 3.65 9.62 2.89
N LEU A 82 2.86 10.58 2.42
CA LEU A 82 1.56 10.90 3.01
C LEU A 82 0.60 9.70 2.98
N LEU A 83 0.52 9.01 1.84
CA LEU A 83 -0.32 7.83 1.70
C LEU A 83 0.22 6.66 2.52
N SER A 84 1.55 6.47 2.54
CA SER A 84 2.21 5.47 3.38
C SER A 84 1.89 5.65 4.87
N ASP A 85 2.00 6.88 5.39
CA ASP A 85 1.69 7.24 6.77
C ASP A 85 0.21 7.04 7.11
N TYR A 86 -0.66 7.37 6.17
CA TYR A 86 -2.09 7.14 6.33
C TYR A 86 -2.46 5.64 6.33
N MET A 87 -1.87 4.85 5.44
CA MET A 87 -2.14 3.42 5.36
C MET A 87 -1.61 2.66 6.59
N ILE A 88 -0.47 3.06 7.17
CA ILE A 88 -0.01 2.50 8.44
C ILE A 88 -0.90 2.96 9.61
N TYR A 89 -1.41 4.19 9.60
CA TYR A 89 -2.40 4.65 10.57
C TYR A 89 -3.66 3.78 10.53
N LEU A 90 -4.18 3.46 9.33
CA LEU A 90 -5.30 2.53 9.20
C LEU A 90 -4.95 1.14 9.75
N LEU A 91 -3.74 0.66 9.50
CA LEU A 91 -3.30 -0.65 9.97
C LEU A 91 -3.25 -0.76 11.49
N VAL A 92 -2.78 0.28 12.19
CA VAL A 92 -2.49 0.24 13.62
C VAL A 92 -3.64 0.81 14.46
N ILE A 93 -4.25 1.91 14.02
CA ILE A 93 -5.25 2.66 14.80
C ILE A 93 -6.68 2.32 14.39
N CYS A 94 -6.91 2.08 13.10
CA CYS A 94 -8.25 1.79 12.56
C CYS A 94 -8.33 0.45 11.81
N PRO A 95 -7.85 -0.68 12.37
CA PRO A 95 -7.74 -1.95 11.64
C PRO A 95 -9.08 -2.49 11.12
N PHE A 96 -10.20 -2.07 11.72
CA PHE A 96 -11.55 -2.41 11.25
C PHE A 96 -11.94 -1.79 9.89
N LEU A 97 -11.15 -0.83 9.39
CA LEU A 97 -11.30 -0.24 8.05
C LEU A 97 -10.51 -1.01 6.98
N LEU A 98 -9.72 -2.01 7.37
CA LEU A 98 -8.93 -2.84 6.45
C LEU A 98 -9.49 -4.27 6.38
N PRO A 99 -9.15 -5.03 5.33
CA PRO A 99 -9.33 -6.48 5.31
C PRO A 99 -8.76 -7.16 6.56
N ASN A 100 -9.42 -8.22 7.02
CA ASN A 100 -8.94 -9.01 8.15
C ASN A 100 -7.52 -9.53 7.89
N GLY A 101 -6.66 -9.45 8.90
CA GLY A 101 -5.28 -9.91 8.85
C GLY A 101 -4.66 -9.97 10.23
N ILE A 102 -3.33 -10.13 10.27
CA ILE A 102 -2.53 -10.13 11.50
C ILE A 102 -1.63 -8.89 11.57
N GLY A 103 -2.07 -7.78 10.99
CA GLY A 103 -1.30 -6.56 10.80
C GLY A 103 -0.73 -6.00 12.10
N GLN A 104 -1.53 -6.01 13.18
CA GLN A 104 -1.08 -5.60 14.50
C GLN A 104 0.06 -6.48 15.04
N ILE A 105 -0.04 -7.80 14.91
CA ILE A 105 1.01 -8.74 15.34
C ILE A 105 2.29 -8.49 14.53
N ARG A 106 2.17 -8.33 13.20
CA ARG A 106 3.32 -8.02 12.34
C ARG A 106 3.98 -6.70 12.71
N PHE A 107 3.18 -5.67 13.01
CA PHE A 107 3.66 -4.37 13.44
C PHE A 107 4.43 -4.47 14.77
N GLU A 108 3.84 -5.10 15.78
CA GLU A 108 4.44 -5.28 17.10
C GLU A 108 5.76 -6.08 17.02
N ASP A 109 5.77 -7.20 16.29
CA ASP A 109 6.97 -8.01 16.09
C ASP A 109 8.07 -7.24 15.33
N THR A 110 7.68 -6.42 14.33
CA THR A 110 8.61 -5.58 13.57
C THR A 110 9.21 -4.49 14.46
N CYS A 111 8.39 -3.82 15.28
CA CYS A 111 8.87 -2.83 16.25
C CYS A 111 9.81 -3.45 17.28
N ALA A 112 9.49 -4.65 17.78
CA ALA A 112 10.36 -5.37 18.70
C ALA A 112 11.73 -5.69 18.06
N GLU A 113 11.74 -6.17 16.82
CA GLU A 113 12.99 -6.45 16.09
C GLU A 113 13.82 -5.18 15.84
N VAL A 114 13.20 -4.08 15.40
CA VAL A 114 13.90 -2.79 15.26
C VAL A 114 14.43 -2.33 16.61
N GLY A 115 13.66 -2.49 17.69
CA GLY A 115 14.06 -2.13 19.04
C GLY A 115 15.30 -2.89 19.52
N GLU A 116 15.37 -4.20 19.28
CA GLU A 116 16.55 -5.01 19.62
C GLU A 116 17.77 -4.61 18.78
N LEU A 117 17.62 -4.39 17.47
CA LEU A 117 18.70 -3.90 16.61
C LEU A 117 19.27 -2.56 17.09
N LEU A 118 18.41 -1.65 17.55
CA LEU A 118 18.83 -0.35 18.09
C LEU A 118 19.54 -0.47 19.44
N LYS A 119 19.15 -1.43 20.30
CA LYS A 119 19.83 -1.68 21.59
C LYS A 119 21.23 -2.23 21.40
N GLU A 120 21.41 -3.15 20.45
CA GLU A 120 22.73 -3.72 20.12
C GLU A 120 23.70 -2.64 19.61
N ARG A 121 23.17 -1.64 18.91
CA ARG A 121 23.95 -0.58 18.25
C ARG A 121 23.89 0.70 19.08
N LYS A 122 24.64 0.72 20.20
CA LYS A 122 24.70 1.84 21.14
C LYS A 122 24.90 3.20 20.42
N TYR A 123 24.05 4.17 20.75
CA TYR A 123 24.16 5.60 20.39
C TYR A 123 23.90 5.99 18.92
N ILE A 124 22.72 5.64 18.39
CA ILE A 124 22.18 6.31 17.20
C ILE A 124 21.21 7.41 17.64
N LYS A 125 21.47 8.67 17.24
CA LYS A 125 20.62 9.82 17.58
C LYS A 125 19.77 10.32 16.40
N GLU A 126 20.18 10.03 15.17
CA GLU A 126 19.56 10.56 13.96
C GLU A 126 18.83 9.48 13.16
N ARG A 127 17.66 9.82 12.63
CA ARG A 127 16.86 8.94 11.75
C ARG A 127 17.67 8.42 10.57
N SER A 128 18.44 9.30 9.91
CA SER A 128 19.26 8.96 8.75
C SER A 128 20.27 7.82 9.05
N GLN A 129 20.83 7.81 10.25
CA GLN A 129 21.75 6.78 10.72
C GLN A 129 21.03 5.46 10.98
N VAL A 130 19.81 5.50 11.54
CA VAL A 130 18.95 4.32 11.71
C VAL A 130 18.63 3.71 10.35
N CYS A 131 18.14 4.48 9.39
CA CYS A 131 17.78 3.98 8.06
C CYS A 131 18.98 3.36 7.34
N LYS A 132 20.16 4.01 7.38
CA LYS A 132 21.41 3.46 6.85
C LYS A 132 21.80 2.16 7.54
N MET A 133 21.57 2.05 8.84
CA MET A 133 21.86 0.82 9.59
C MET A 133 20.93 -0.32 9.18
N ILE A 134 19.61 -0.10 9.11
CA ILE A 134 18.69 -1.20 8.77
C ILE A 134 18.93 -1.66 7.32
N LEU A 135 19.24 -0.74 6.39
CA LEU A 135 19.59 -1.08 5.01
C LEU A 135 20.88 -1.92 4.90
N ARG A 136 21.81 -1.79 5.86
CA ARG A 136 23.05 -2.60 5.93
C ARG A 136 22.84 -3.98 6.52
N VAL A 137 21.66 -4.29 7.06
CA VAL A 137 21.36 -5.65 7.52
C VAL A 137 21.49 -6.61 6.33
N ASN A 138 22.16 -7.73 6.56
CA ASN A 138 22.35 -8.75 5.53
C ASN A 138 20.99 -9.37 5.20
N THR A 139 20.55 -9.19 3.96
CA THR A 139 19.27 -9.69 3.45
C THR A 139 19.41 -10.98 2.64
N SER A 140 20.56 -11.65 2.68
CA SER A 140 20.83 -12.87 1.90
C SER A 140 20.32 -14.15 2.54
N ILE A 141 20.09 -14.18 3.85
CA ILE A 141 19.60 -15.36 4.58
C ILE A 141 18.20 -15.08 5.11
N PRO A 142 17.15 -15.81 4.70
CA PRO A 142 15.79 -15.59 5.17
C PRO A 142 15.67 -15.65 6.70
N PRO A 143 14.84 -14.79 7.34
CA PRO A 143 14.61 -14.84 8.78
C PRO A 143 14.07 -16.20 9.25
N SER A 144 13.35 -16.92 8.39
CA SER A 144 12.85 -18.27 8.68
C SER A 144 13.99 -19.27 8.92
N GLU A 145 15.16 -19.09 8.30
CA GLU A 145 16.33 -19.95 8.51
C GLU A 145 17.08 -19.63 9.81
N VAL A 146 16.91 -18.42 10.36
CA VAL A 146 17.62 -17.95 11.56
C VAL A 146 16.73 -17.96 12.81
N LYS A 147 15.47 -17.55 12.68
CA LYS A 147 14.51 -17.30 13.76
C LYS A 147 13.31 -18.25 13.72
N GLY A 148 13.11 -18.99 12.63
CA GLY A 148 11.94 -19.85 12.42
C GLY A 148 10.65 -19.04 12.26
N ASP A 149 9.51 -19.62 12.63
CA ASP A 149 8.18 -19.01 12.58
C ASP A 149 7.80 -18.20 13.83
N ARG A 150 8.75 -18.01 14.76
CA ARG A 150 8.55 -17.39 16.08
C ARG A 150 8.24 -15.89 16.04
N SER A 151 8.37 -15.26 14.88
CA SER A 151 8.27 -13.81 14.70
C SER A 151 7.66 -13.55 13.33
N LYS A 152 6.60 -12.74 13.28
CA LYS A 152 5.95 -12.27 12.05
C LYS A 152 6.46 -10.92 11.58
N SER A 153 7.55 -10.44 12.16
CA SER A 153 8.27 -9.24 11.71
C SER A 153 8.53 -9.27 10.21
N VAL A 154 8.37 -8.12 9.58
CA VAL A 154 8.57 -7.94 8.14
C VAL A 154 9.82 -7.12 7.83
N LEU A 155 10.62 -6.78 8.85
CA LEU A 155 11.75 -5.84 8.71
C LEU A 155 12.73 -6.26 7.61
N PHE A 156 13.07 -7.55 7.59
CA PHE A 156 13.99 -8.11 6.61
C PHE A 156 13.46 -8.00 5.18
N ASP A 157 12.22 -8.43 4.95
CA ASP A 157 11.58 -8.39 3.64
C ASP A 157 11.37 -6.94 3.18
N ALA A 158 11.10 -6.01 4.11
CA ALA A 158 11.00 -4.58 3.82
C ALA A 158 12.37 -3.99 3.43
N CYS A 159 13.45 -4.39 4.10
CA CYS A 159 14.80 -3.99 3.71
C CYS A 159 15.18 -4.54 2.33
N ARG A 160 14.78 -5.78 2.02
CA ARG A 160 14.97 -6.38 0.69
C ARG A 160 14.19 -5.59 -0.37
N LEU A 161 12.92 -5.31 -0.12
CA LEU A 161 12.09 -4.47 -0.98
C LEU A 161 12.68 -3.07 -1.21
N ALA A 162 13.19 -2.42 -0.17
CA ALA A 162 13.83 -1.10 -0.29
C ALA A 162 15.06 -1.14 -1.20
N LYS A 163 15.90 -2.18 -1.07
CA LYS A 163 17.07 -2.38 -1.96
C LYS A 163 16.62 -2.61 -3.40
N SER A 164 15.57 -3.42 -3.62
CA SER A 164 15.00 -3.66 -4.95
C SER A 164 14.35 -2.42 -5.58
N LEU A 165 13.74 -1.54 -4.78
CA LEU A 165 13.23 -0.25 -5.26
C LEU A 165 14.38 0.68 -5.66
N GLN A 166 15.49 0.69 -4.91
CA GLN A 166 16.67 1.47 -5.27
C GLN A 166 17.39 0.90 -6.50
N SER A 167 17.37 -0.42 -6.68
CA SER A 167 17.97 -1.05 -7.86
C SER A 167 17.25 -0.70 -9.17
N LEU A 168 16.02 -0.17 -9.11
CA LEU A 168 15.36 0.38 -10.30
C LEU A 168 16.19 1.50 -10.94
N GLU A 169 16.79 2.38 -10.13
CA GLU A 169 17.65 3.47 -10.64
C GLU A 169 19.02 2.96 -11.08
N THR A 170 19.61 2.02 -10.34
CA THR A 170 21.00 1.61 -10.57
C THR A 170 21.17 0.46 -11.56
N GLU A 171 20.19 -0.44 -11.66
CA GLU A 171 20.27 -1.68 -12.44
C GLU A 171 19.24 -1.73 -13.59
N GLU A 172 18.03 -1.19 -13.37
CA GLU A 172 16.95 -1.19 -14.38
C GLU A 172 16.90 0.11 -15.22
N ASN A 173 17.83 1.05 -14.98
CA ASN A 173 17.96 2.31 -15.71
C ASN A 173 16.71 3.22 -15.65
N TRP A 174 15.98 3.18 -14.53
CA TRP A 174 14.87 4.11 -14.28
C TRP A 174 15.41 5.45 -13.80
N SER A 175 14.69 6.52 -14.10
CA SER A 175 14.90 7.80 -13.43
C SER A 175 14.29 7.77 -12.02
N LYS A 176 14.81 8.60 -11.13
CA LYS A 176 14.23 8.84 -9.80
C LYS A 176 12.77 9.30 -9.88
N GLU A 177 12.41 10.04 -10.92
CA GLU A 177 11.03 10.43 -11.21
C GLU A 177 10.14 9.21 -11.45
N GLN A 178 10.55 8.30 -12.34
CA GLN A 178 9.82 7.07 -12.63
C GLN A 178 9.66 6.20 -11.37
N LYS A 179 10.72 6.07 -10.55
CA LYS A 179 10.68 5.33 -9.28
C LYS A 179 9.60 5.90 -8.36
N TRP A 180 9.66 7.20 -8.06
CA TRP A 180 8.72 7.83 -7.11
C TRP A 180 7.30 7.93 -7.65
N GLU A 181 7.12 8.12 -8.96
CA GLU A 181 5.80 8.11 -9.59
C GLU A 181 5.16 6.71 -9.47
N MET A 182 5.92 5.65 -9.77
CA MET A 182 5.43 4.27 -9.60
C MET A 182 5.07 3.96 -8.14
N ILE A 183 5.94 4.30 -7.18
CA ILE A 183 5.66 4.11 -5.75
C ILE A 183 4.39 4.84 -5.34
N SER A 184 4.21 6.09 -5.79
CA SER A 184 3.01 6.88 -5.49
C SER A 184 1.74 6.23 -6.05
N HIS A 185 1.81 5.68 -7.26
CA HIS A 185 0.70 4.97 -7.88
C HIS A 185 0.36 3.66 -7.15
N VAL A 186 1.36 2.90 -6.67
CA VAL A 186 1.12 1.71 -5.86
C VAL A 186 0.35 2.08 -4.59
N TRP A 187 0.74 3.15 -3.91
CA TRP A 187 0.03 3.62 -2.72
C TRP A 187 -1.42 4.06 -3.00
N VAL A 188 -1.65 4.74 -4.12
CA VAL A 188 -3.01 5.09 -4.57
C VAL A 188 -3.84 3.83 -4.82
N GLU A 189 -3.28 2.82 -5.47
CA GLU A 189 -3.99 1.56 -5.73
C GLU A 189 -4.27 0.79 -4.43
N MET A 190 -3.32 0.75 -3.47
CA MET A 190 -3.55 0.18 -2.14
C MET A 190 -4.65 0.92 -1.37
N LEU A 191 -4.72 2.25 -1.47
CA LEU A 191 -5.77 3.04 -0.85
C LEU A 191 -7.15 2.71 -1.45
N CYS A 192 -7.23 2.64 -2.78
CA CYS A 192 -8.45 2.22 -3.49
C CYS A 192 -8.87 0.79 -3.16
N HIS A 193 -7.90 -0.11 -2.98
CA HIS A 193 -8.13 -1.48 -2.53
C HIS A 193 -8.75 -1.49 -1.13
N ALA A 194 -8.13 -0.81 -0.17
CA ALA A 194 -8.65 -0.70 1.20
C ALA A 194 -10.07 -0.13 1.22
N ALA A 195 -10.33 0.94 0.44
CA ALA A 195 -11.65 1.54 0.33
C ALA A 195 -12.69 0.57 -0.27
N SER A 196 -12.31 -0.25 -1.25
CA SER A 196 -13.20 -1.22 -1.87
C SER A 196 -13.53 -2.40 -0.97
N GLN A 197 -12.54 -2.85 -0.18
CA GLN A 197 -12.67 -4.03 0.69
C GLN A 197 -13.25 -3.68 2.07
N CYS A 198 -13.25 -2.41 2.45
CA CYS A 198 -13.92 -1.97 3.68
C CYS A 198 -15.44 -2.19 3.56
N ARG A 199 -16.03 -2.79 4.60
CA ARG A 199 -17.47 -3.07 4.60
C ARG A 199 -18.23 -1.76 4.67
N GLY A 200 -19.26 -1.60 3.83
CA GLY A 200 -20.09 -0.39 3.79
C GLY A 200 -20.65 0.05 5.15
N LEU A 201 -20.86 -0.87 6.09
CA LEU A 201 -21.26 -0.53 7.46
C LEU A 201 -20.20 0.31 8.21
N HIS A 202 -18.92 0.04 8.02
CA HIS A 202 -17.84 0.81 8.63
C HIS A 202 -17.74 2.21 7.99
N HIS A 203 -17.86 2.31 6.67
CA HIS A 203 -18.00 3.60 5.98
C HIS A 203 -19.19 4.41 6.50
N ALA A 204 -20.37 3.80 6.62
CA ALA A 204 -21.57 4.46 7.14
C ALA A 204 -21.40 4.96 8.59
N ARG A 205 -20.72 4.20 9.45
CA ARG A 205 -20.38 4.64 10.81
C ARG A 205 -19.44 5.84 10.79
N GLN A 206 -18.42 5.84 9.94
CA GLN A 206 -17.47 6.96 9.84
C GLN A 206 -18.11 8.24 9.28
N LEU A 207 -19.11 8.15 8.38
CA LEU A 207 -19.87 9.32 7.91
C LEU A 207 -20.59 10.05 9.05
N SER A 208 -21.10 9.31 10.04
CA SER A 208 -21.77 9.91 11.20
C SER A 208 -20.81 10.58 12.20
N GLN A 209 -19.48 10.36 12.05
CA GLN A 209 -18.44 10.81 12.98
C GLN A 209 -17.50 11.88 12.40
N GLY A 210 -17.84 12.46 11.24
CA GLY A 210 -17.06 13.54 10.61
C GLY A 210 -16.40 13.17 9.27
N GLY A 211 -16.56 11.93 8.80
CA GLY A 211 -16.15 11.50 7.47
C GLY A 211 -14.65 11.19 7.36
N GLU A 212 -14.33 9.91 7.34
CA GLU A 212 -12.96 9.39 7.24
C GLU A 212 -12.47 9.44 5.76
N LEU A 213 -11.17 9.66 5.49
CA LEU A 213 -10.65 9.83 4.12
C LEU A 213 -10.94 8.62 3.23
N LEU A 214 -10.77 7.39 3.75
CA LEU A 214 -11.07 6.15 3.05
C LEU A 214 -12.53 6.09 2.61
N THR A 215 -13.42 6.69 3.40
CA THR A 215 -14.85 6.78 3.06
C THR A 215 -15.10 7.75 1.92
N HIS A 216 -14.37 8.86 1.85
CA HIS A 216 -14.43 9.77 0.71
C HIS A 216 -13.86 9.13 -0.56
N VAL A 217 -12.77 8.37 -0.45
CA VAL A 217 -12.21 7.59 -1.56
C VAL A 217 -13.23 6.58 -2.06
N TRP A 218 -13.87 5.84 -1.16
CA TRP A 218 -14.93 4.89 -1.51
C TRP A 218 -16.13 5.57 -2.22
N LEU A 219 -16.58 6.73 -1.73
CA LEU A 219 -17.65 7.51 -2.38
C LEU A 219 -17.23 8.02 -3.77
N LEU A 220 -15.98 8.48 -3.92
CA LEU A 220 -15.45 8.92 -5.20
C LEU A 220 -15.38 7.76 -6.20
N MET A 221 -14.88 6.61 -5.75
CA MET A 221 -14.88 5.39 -6.56
C MET A 221 -16.30 5.00 -6.98
N ALA A 222 -17.28 5.10 -6.07
CA ALA A 222 -18.68 4.81 -6.38
C ALA A 222 -19.27 5.80 -7.40
N HIS A 223 -18.97 7.09 -7.25
CA HIS A 223 -19.36 8.11 -8.21
C HIS A 223 -18.77 7.86 -9.62
N LEU A 224 -17.54 7.35 -9.68
CA LEU A 224 -16.87 6.98 -10.93
C LEU A 224 -17.30 5.60 -11.48
N GLY A 225 -18.22 4.89 -10.79
CA GLY A 225 -18.70 3.56 -11.18
C GLY A 225 -17.77 2.40 -10.79
N ILE A 226 -16.67 2.67 -10.09
CA ILE A 226 -15.58 1.74 -9.74
C ILE A 226 -15.85 1.05 -8.39
N THR A 227 -17.10 0.81 -8.00
CA THR A 227 -17.40 0.05 -6.76
C THR A 227 -18.40 -1.07 -7.01
N GLU A 228 -18.21 -2.19 -6.30
CA GLU A 228 -19.12 -3.33 -6.36
C GLU A 228 -20.41 -3.09 -5.56
N GLN A 229 -20.36 -2.28 -4.51
CA GLN A 229 -21.40 -2.21 -3.46
C GLN A 229 -22.67 -1.44 -3.88
N PHE A 230 -22.64 -0.67 -4.98
CA PHE A 230 -23.77 0.19 -5.40
C PHE A 230 -24.24 -0.01 -6.83
N GLN A 231 -23.86 -1.10 -7.49
CA GLN A 231 -24.37 -1.36 -8.83
C GLN A 231 -25.86 -1.72 -8.74
N ILE A 232 -26.71 -0.76 -9.11
CA ILE A 232 -28.15 -0.95 -9.24
C ILE A 232 -28.35 -1.98 -10.34
N SER A 233 -28.50 -3.25 -9.96
CA SER A 233 -29.15 -4.22 -10.83
C SER A 233 -30.52 -3.63 -11.18
N LYS A 234 -30.77 -3.31 -12.45
CA LYS A 234 -32.12 -3.02 -12.94
C LYS A 234 -32.99 -4.23 -12.60
N GLY A 235 -33.73 -4.15 -11.48
CA GLY A 235 -34.43 -5.32 -10.96
C GLY A 235 -35.18 -5.17 -9.64
N HIS A 236 -35.52 -3.95 -9.18
CA HIS A 236 -36.69 -3.80 -8.31
C HIS A 236 -37.71 -2.94 -9.05
N VAL A 237 -38.79 -3.60 -9.47
CA VAL A 237 -39.98 -2.98 -10.05
C VAL A 237 -40.39 -1.82 -9.13
N ARG A 238 -40.14 -0.57 -9.56
CA ARG A 238 -40.84 0.57 -8.99
C ARG A 238 -42.32 0.30 -9.20
N ALA A 239 -43.05 0.07 -8.11
CA ALA A 239 -44.50 -0.05 -8.14
C ALA A 239 -45.04 1.18 -8.89
N LYS A 240 -45.61 0.96 -10.09
CA LYS A 240 -46.36 1.99 -10.79
C LYS A 240 -47.65 2.19 -10.00
N LEU A 241 -47.76 3.32 -9.31
CA LEU A 241 -49.04 3.82 -8.82
C LEU A 241 -49.95 4.00 -10.03
N LYS A 242 -50.92 3.10 -10.21
CA LYS A 242 -52.09 3.38 -11.03
C LYS A 242 -52.99 4.28 -10.20
N LEU A 243 -53.04 5.56 -10.56
CA LEU A 243 -54.15 6.42 -10.17
C LEU A 243 -55.34 6.01 -11.04
N SER A 244 -56.38 5.48 -10.39
CA SER A 244 -57.72 5.31 -10.95
C SER A 244 -58.51 6.60 -10.81
#